data_AF-A0A547Q686-F1
#
_entry.id   AF-A0A547Q686-F1
#
_cell.length_a   1.000
_cell.length_b   1.000
_cell.length_c   1.000
_cell.angle_alpha   90.00
_cell.angle_beta   90.00
_cell.angle_gamma   90.00
#
_symmetry.space_group_name_H-M   'P 1'
#
loop_
_entity.id
_entity.type
_entity.pdbx_description
1 polymer ?
#
loop_
_entity_poly.entity_id
_entity_poly.type
_entity_poly.pdbx_seq_one_letter_code
_entity_poly.pdbx_strand_id
1 'polypeptide(L)'
;MFVKCLSTRHTAVGTFRFGVVYEIDPKDHKVHKAIKPLLEGDSPALEEVSKAAAGKARVTQFTPEASSPRRSRPAADLRGDVAKLEAALQDSQDKEAAATKRATELEAELNVAQDKEATATARSAELEAELNVAQDKEAAAAERLAELEAELTALKAAPTPAPASDGKAKA
;
A
#
# COMPACT_ATOMS: atom_id res chain seq x y z
N MET A 1 6.75 -24.26 55.19
CA MET A 1 5.48 -23.97 54.49
C MET A 1 5.60 -24.42 53.04
N PHE A 2 4.50 -24.75 52.37
CA PHE A 2 4.52 -25.12 50.94
C PHE A 2 3.79 -24.07 50.13
N VAL A 3 4.38 -23.66 49.01
CA VAL A 3 3.83 -22.60 48.18
C VAL A 3 3.82 -23.03 46.71
N LYS A 4 2.66 -22.97 46.08
CA LYS A 4 2.48 -23.21 44.65
C LYS A 4 2.63 -21.91 43.89
N CYS A 5 3.44 -21.93 42.85
CA CYS A 5 3.67 -20.76 42.02
C CYS A 5 2.63 -20.67 40.89
N LEU A 6 1.78 -19.63 40.92
CA LEU A 6 0.72 -19.40 39.94
C LEU A 6 1.17 -18.57 38.73
N SER A 7 2.37 -18.00 38.77
CA SER A 7 3.02 -17.36 37.60
C SER A 7 4.52 -17.28 37.82
N THR A 8 5.33 -17.39 36.78
CA THR A 8 6.79 -17.27 36.93
C THR A 8 7.14 -15.90 37.52
N ARG A 9 7.85 -15.89 38.66
CA ARG A 9 8.29 -14.68 39.36
C ARG A 9 9.77 -14.73 39.63
N HIS A 10 10.45 -13.67 39.23
CA HIS A 10 11.82 -13.40 39.65
C HIS A 10 11.78 -12.54 40.90
N THR A 11 12.40 -13.02 41.97
CA THR A 11 12.46 -12.35 43.26
C THR A 11 13.91 -12.11 43.65
N ALA A 12 14.13 -11.27 44.66
CA ALA A 12 15.46 -11.04 45.21
C ALA A 12 16.13 -12.31 45.74
N VAL A 13 15.36 -13.35 46.09
CA VAL A 13 15.85 -14.61 46.66
C VAL A 13 15.93 -15.74 45.62
N GLY A 14 15.53 -15.51 44.37
CA GLY A 14 15.56 -16.53 43.32
C GLY A 14 14.32 -16.51 42.42
N THR A 15 14.19 -17.51 41.56
CA THR A 15 13.09 -17.62 40.59
C THR A 15 12.10 -18.70 41.00
N PHE A 16 10.84 -18.31 41.18
CA PHE A 16 9.71 -19.23 41.32
C PHE A 16 9.14 -19.54 39.92
N ARG A 17 9.09 -20.81 39.55
CA ARG A 17 8.59 -21.25 38.24
C ARG A 17 7.12 -21.61 38.30
N PHE A 18 6.36 -21.20 37.29
CA PHE A 18 4.95 -21.52 37.16
C PHE A 18 4.66 -23.02 37.33
N GLY A 19 3.62 -23.35 38.11
CA GLY A 19 3.14 -24.71 38.34
C GLY A 19 3.98 -25.55 39.31
N VAL A 20 5.12 -25.02 39.80
CA VAL A 20 5.99 -25.72 40.76
C VAL A 20 5.55 -25.42 42.19
N VAL A 21 5.55 -26.46 43.02
CA VAL A 21 5.33 -26.34 44.48
C VAL A 21 6.69 -26.32 45.16
N TYR A 22 6.92 -25.30 45.96
CA TYR A 22 8.16 -25.10 46.69
C TYR A 22 7.99 -25.38 48.17
N GLU A 23 8.93 -26.11 48.76
CA GLU A 23 9.08 -26.18 50.20
C GLU A 23 9.97 -25.02 50.66
N ILE A 24 9.44 -24.20 51.57
CA ILE A 24 10.10 -23.03 52.13
C ILE A 24 10.23 -23.18 53.63
N ASP A 25 11.44 -22.94 54.16
CA ASP A 25 11.67 -22.89 55.60
C ASP A 25 11.08 -21.59 56.18
N PRO A 26 10.07 -21.66 57.08
CA PRO A 26 9.48 -20.47 57.71
C PRO A 26 10.46 -19.73 58.63
N LYS A 27 11.59 -20.34 59.00
CA LYS A 27 12.63 -19.70 59.84
C LYS A 27 13.56 -18.79 59.03
N ASP A 28 13.58 -18.88 57.70
CA ASP A 28 14.38 -17.99 56.86
C ASP A 28 13.65 -16.65 56.64
N HIS A 29 14.04 -15.67 57.46
CA HIS A 29 13.47 -14.32 57.40
C HIS A 29 13.67 -13.63 56.03
N LYS A 30 14.74 -13.93 55.29
CA LYS A 30 14.99 -13.31 53.98
C LYS A 30 14.01 -13.84 52.93
N VAL A 31 13.81 -15.15 52.93
CA VAL A 31 12.89 -15.83 52.01
C VAL A 31 11.44 -15.45 52.36
N HIS A 32 11.08 -15.45 53.65
CA HIS A 32 9.74 -15.05 54.08
C HIS A 32 9.40 -13.59 53.71
N LYS A 33 10.35 -12.65 53.87
CA LYS A 33 10.17 -11.25 53.47
C LYS A 33 9.94 -11.09 51.96
N ALA A 34 10.59 -11.90 51.13
CA ALA A 34 10.45 -11.85 49.67
C ALA A 34 9.16 -12.51 49.17
N ILE A 35 8.64 -13.49 49.90
CA ILE A 35 7.44 -14.28 49.53
C ILE A 35 6.16 -13.63 50.01
N LYS A 36 6.16 -12.98 51.18
CA LYS A 36 4.95 -12.38 51.78
C LYS A 36 4.18 -11.47 50.80
N PRO A 37 4.81 -10.53 50.07
CA PRO A 37 4.10 -9.68 49.11
C PRO A 37 3.52 -10.43 47.89
N LEU A 38 3.98 -11.67 47.64
CA LEU A 38 3.53 -12.50 46.51
C LEU A 38 2.35 -13.41 46.88
N LEU A 39 2.09 -13.58 48.18
CA LEU A 39 0.92 -14.27 48.73
C LEU A 39 -0.26 -13.31 48.97
N GLU A 40 0.01 -12.00 49.05
CA GLU A 40 -0.97 -10.96 49.33
C GLU A 40 -1.48 -10.29 48.04
N GLY A 41 -2.73 -9.81 48.05
CA GLY A 41 -3.38 -9.08 46.94
C GLY A 41 -4.51 -9.85 46.24
N ASP A 42 -5.25 -9.15 45.37
CA ASP A 42 -6.43 -9.71 44.65
C ASP A 42 -6.06 -10.74 43.56
N SER A 43 -4.77 -10.84 43.22
CA SER A 43 -4.23 -11.80 42.25
C SER A 43 -2.86 -12.28 42.70
N PRO A 44 -2.81 -13.15 43.73
CA PRO A 44 -1.55 -13.57 44.32
C PRO A 44 -0.74 -14.39 43.32
N ALA A 45 0.56 -14.13 43.25
CA ALA A 45 1.46 -14.85 42.35
C ALA A 45 1.85 -16.23 42.92
N LEU A 46 1.63 -16.41 44.21
CA LEU A 46 1.93 -17.60 44.99
C LEU A 46 0.69 -17.98 45.82
N GLU A 47 0.44 -19.29 45.96
CA GLU A 47 -0.66 -19.83 46.75
C GLU A 47 -0.11 -20.75 47.83
N GLU A 48 -0.48 -20.56 49.09
CA GLU A 48 -0.11 -21.47 50.16
C GLU A 48 -0.90 -22.78 50.04
N VAL A 49 -0.19 -23.91 50.02
CA VAL A 49 -0.80 -25.23 49.87
C VAL A 49 -0.54 -26.11 51.08
N SER A 50 -1.54 -26.93 51.45
CA SER A 50 -1.40 -27.88 52.56
C SER A 50 -0.42 -29.00 52.20
N LYS A 51 0.19 -29.63 53.22
CA LYS A 51 1.11 -30.76 53.05
C LYS A 51 0.49 -31.92 52.26
N ALA A 52 -0.80 -32.15 52.41
CA ALA A 52 -1.55 -33.17 51.67
C ALA A 52 -1.72 -32.82 50.18
N ALA A 53 -1.90 -31.55 49.84
CA ALA A 53 -1.95 -31.08 48.46
C ALA A 53 -0.55 -31.03 47.81
N ALA A 54 0.47 -30.67 48.58
CA ALA A 54 1.87 -30.70 48.15
C ALA A 54 2.34 -32.13 47.81
N GLY A 55 1.93 -33.14 48.59
CA GLY A 55 2.28 -34.55 48.33
C GLY A 55 1.74 -35.13 47.02
N LYS A 56 0.75 -34.48 46.39
CA LYS A 56 0.23 -34.84 45.05
C LYS A 56 0.95 -34.11 43.91
N ALA A 57 1.77 -33.11 44.24
CA ALA A 57 2.51 -32.29 43.29
C ALA A 57 4.02 -32.61 43.34
N ARG A 58 4.75 -32.25 42.30
CA ARG A 58 6.22 -32.36 42.28
C ARG A 58 6.81 -31.26 43.16
N VAL A 59 7.04 -31.58 44.44
CA VAL A 59 7.65 -30.66 45.40
C VAL A 59 9.13 -30.47 45.09
N THR A 60 9.58 -29.23 45.00
CA THR A 60 10.98 -28.86 44.85
C THR A 60 11.41 -28.05 46.08
N GLN A 61 12.52 -28.40 46.71
CA GLN A 61 13.07 -27.57 47.79
C GLN A 61 13.50 -26.21 47.20
N PHE A 62 13.03 -25.11 47.79
CA PHE A 62 13.48 -23.79 47.34
C PHE A 62 14.87 -23.51 47.89
N THR A 63 15.86 -23.50 46.99
CA THR A 63 17.22 -23.06 47.31
C THR A 63 17.39 -21.62 46.84
N PRO A 64 17.62 -20.65 47.74
CA PRO A 64 17.78 -19.27 47.33
C PRO A 64 19.10 -19.10 46.57
N GLU A 65 19.02 -19.07 45.25
CA GLU A 65 20.13 -18.66 44.40
C GLU A 65 20.19 -17.14 44.40
N ALA A 66 21.36 -16.58 44.75
CA ALA A 66 21.59 -15.15 44.64
C ALA A 66 21.28 -14.72 43.21
N SER A 67 20.17 -14.00 43.03
CA SER A 67 19.78 -13.40 41.75
C SER A 67 21.00 -12.62 41.25
N SER A 68 21.64 -13.10 40.20
CA SER A 68 22.72 -12.34 39.55
C SER A 68 22.17 -10.94 39.24
N PRO A 69 22.89 -9.85 39.59
CA PRO A 69 22.41 -8.52 39.30
C PRO A 69 22.18 -8.44 37.79
N ARG A 70 20.92 -8.16 37.41
CA ARG A 70 20.54 -7.83 36.04
C ARG A 70 21.51 -6.75 35.60
N ARG A 71 22.37 -7.02 34.62
CA ARG A 71 23.33 -6.01 34.13
C ARG A 71 22.48 -4.87 33.55
N SER A 72 22.25 -3.83 34.32
CA SER A 72 21.66 -2.59 33.84
C SER A 72 22.59 -2.08 32.76
N ARG A 73 22.09 -1.96 31.52
CA ARG A 73 22.87 -1.30 30.47
C ARG A 73 23.30 0.08 31.00
N PRO A 74 24.58 0.45 30.89
CA PRO A 74 25.02 1.76 31.32
C PRO A 74 24.26 2.84 30.55
N ALA A 75 23.97 3.96 31.21
CA ALA A 75 23.20 5.06 30.61
C ALA A 75 23.84 5.63 29.33
N ALA A 76 25.15 5.43 29.14
CA ALA A 76 25.85 5.79 27.91
C ALA A 76 25.37 5.00 26.68
N ASP A 77 25.10 3.69 26.83
CA ASP A 77 24.61 2.85 25.74
C ASP A 77 23.21 3.30 25.29
N LEU A 78 22.34 3.62 26.26
CA LEU A 78 21.00 4.13 25.98
C LEU A 78 21.03 5.49 25.27
N ARG A 79 21.93 6.39 25.67
CA ARG A 79 22.12 7.68 24.97
C ARG A 79 22.60 7.50 23.54
N GLY A 80 23.49 6.53 23.30
CA GLY A 80 23.95 6.19 21.95
C GLY A 80 22.83 5.64 21.08
N ASP A 81 21.97 4.77 21.64
CA ASP A 81 20.81 4.23 20.92
C ASP A 81 19.76 5.33 20.62
N VAL A 82 19.50 6.24 21.57
CA VAL A 82 18.59 7.38 21.36
C VAL A 82 19.10 8.29 20.23
N ALA A 83 20.38 8.67 20.25
CA ALA A 83 20.94 9.52 19.19
C ALA A 83 20.87 8.86 17.80
N LYS A 84 21.05 7.53 17.71
CA LYS A 84 20.88 6.79 16.45
C LYS A 84 19.42 6.77 15.99
N LEU A 85 18.47 6.60 16.92
CA LEU A 85 17.05 6.61 16.60
C LEU A 85 16.59 8.00 16.15
N GLU A 86 17.07 9.06 16.78
CA GLU A 86 16.79 10.45 16.38
C GLU A 86 17.34 10.74 14.98
N ALA A 87 18.58 10.31 14.68
CA ALA A 87 19.16 10.46 13.35
C ALA A 87 18.38 9.68 12.28
N ALA A 88 17.96 8.45 12.59
CA ALA A 88 17.15 7.64 11.67
C ALA A 88 15.74 8.23 11.46
N LEU A 89 15.16 8.82 12.52
CA LEU A 89 13.87 9.49 12.43
C LEU A 89 13.97 10.73 11.52
N GLN A 90 15.01 11.55 11.68
CA GLN A 90 15.23 12.71 10.83
C GLN A 90 15.43 12.32 9.37
N ASP A 91 16.28 11.32 9.10
CA ASP A 91 16.50 10.81 7.74
C ASP A 91 15.20 10.26 7.10
N SER A 92 14.34 9.62 7.90
CA SER A 92 13.02 9.17 7.44
C SER A 92 12.09 10.33 7.10
N GLN A 93 12.07 11.38 7.93
CA GLN A 93 11.24 12.57 7.70
C GLN A 93 11.68 13.34 6.44
N ASP A 94 12.98 13.46 6.22
CA ASP A 94 13.52 14.12 5.04
C ASP A 94 13.16 13.34 3.75
N LYS A 95 13.22 12.00 3.81
CA LYS A 95 12.79 11.13 2.70
C LYS A 95 11.29 11.24 2.42
N GLU A 96 10.47 11.30 3.45
CA GLU A 96 9.01 11.46 3.31
C GLU A 96 8.66 12.82 2.70
N ALA A 97 9.33 13.89 3.13
CA ALA A 97 9.14 15.22 2.55
C ALA A 97 9.53 15.24 1.06
N ALA A 98 10.65 14.61 0.69
CA ALA A 98 11.08 14.49 -0.70
C ALA A 98 10.09 13.66 -1.55
N ALA A 99 9.59 12.54 -1.01
CA ALA A 99 8.60 11.71 -1.69
C ALA A 99 7.27 12.46 -1.89
N THR A 100 6.83 13.22 -0.89
CA THR A 100 5.62 14.04 -0.97
C THR A 100 5.73 15.09 -2.06
N LYS A 101 6.87 15.81 -2.12
CA LYS A 101 7.12 16.77 -3.19
C LYS A 101 7.09 16.09 -4.56
N ARG A 102 7.71 14.91 -4.70
CA ARG A 102 7.71 14.19 -5.97
C ARG A 102 6.33 13.71 -6.38
N ALA A 103 5.48 13.30 -5.43
CA ALA A 103 4.09 12.94 -5.70
C ALA A 103 3.31 14.15 -6.25
N THR A 104 3.45 15.32 -5.64
CA THR A 104 2.77 16.53 -6.14
C THR A 104 3.23 16.96 -7.53
N GLU A 105 4.52 16.79 -7.85
CA GLU A 105 5.04 17.06 -9.19
C GLU A 105 4.47 16.09 -10.23
N LEU A 106 4.42 14.80 -9.91
CA LEU A 106 3.87 13.77 -10.79
C LEU A 106 2.36 13.95 -11.02
N GLU A 107 1.60 14.37 -10.00
CA GLU A 107 0.18 14.71 -10.16
C GLU A 107 -0.01 15.89 -11.12
N ALA A 108 0.84 16.92 -11.02
CA ALA A 108 0.79 18.05 -11.95
C ALA A 108 1.16 17.62 -13.39
N GLU A 109 2.21 16.80 -13.56
CA GLU A 109 2.60 16.25 -14.87
C GLU A 109 1.48 15.40 -15.49
N LEU A 110 0.79 14.60 -14.68
CA LEU A 110 -0.33 13.75 -15.10
C LEU A 110 -1.52 14.58 -15.58
N ASN A 111 -1.89 15.64 -14.87
CA ASN A 111 -2.97 16.53 -15.29
C ASN A 111 -2.65 17.19 -16.64
N VAL A 112 -1.41 17.68 -16.82
CA VAL A 112 -0.97 18.25 -18.11
C VAL A 112 -1.02 17.22 -19.24
N ALA A 113 -0.68 15.96 -18.97
CA ALA A 113 -0.76 14.89 -19.96
C ALA A 113 -2.21 14.60 -20.36
N GLN A 114 -3.13 14.57 -19.38
CA GLN A 114 -4.56 14.36 -19.63
C GLN A 114 -5.17 15.50 -20.46
N ASP A 115 -4.81 16.76 -20.19
CA ASP A 115 -5.29 17.90 -20.98
C ASP A 115 -4.81 17.83 -22.45
N LYS A 116 -3.56 17.38 -22.65
CA LYS A 116 -3.01 17.16 -24.00
C LYS A 116 -3.72 16.01 -24.72
N GLU A 117 -4.01 14.92 -24.03
CA GLU A 117 -4.75 13.79 -24.58
C GLU A 117 -6.18 14.20 -24.99
N ALA A 118 -6.87 14.96 -24.14
CA ALA A 118 -8.20 15.49 -24.45
C ALA A 118 -8.17 16.40 -25.70
N THR A 119 -7.17 17.28 -25.78
CA THR A 119 -6.97 18.16 -26.94
C THR A 119 -6.68 17.37 -28.22
N ALA A 120 -5.82 16.35 -28.15
CA ALA A 120 -5.49 15.50 -29.29
C ALA A 120 -6.70 14.66 -29.76
N THR A 121 -7.51 14.19 -28.82
CA THR A 121 -8.75 13.46 -29.11
C THR A 121 -9.76 14.35 -29.82
N ALA A 122 -9.96 15.58 -29.32
CA ALA A 122 -10.82 16.56 -29.98
C ALA A 122 -10.35 16.87 -31.41
N ARG A 123 -9.03 17.09 -31.59
CA ARG A 123 -8.47 17.37 -32.91
C ARG A 123 -8.60 16.17 -33.87
N SER A 124 -8.51 14.95 -33.37
CA SER A 124 -8.72 13.75 -34.19
C SER A 124 -10.16 13.64 -34.67
N ALA A 125 -11.13 13.91 -33.80
CA ALA A 125 -12.54 13.94 -34.18
C ALA A 125 -12.86 15.04 -35.21
N GLU A 126 -12.26 16.23 -35.07
CA GLU A 126 -12.36 17.29 -36.07
C GLU A 126 -11.79 16.86 -37.43
N LEU A 127 -10.61 16.23 -37.45
CA LEU A 127 -9.98 15.76 -38.69
C LEU A 127 -10.79 14.64 -39.36
N GLU A 128 -11.40 13.73 -38.59
CA GLU A 128 -12.31 12.71 -39.13
C GLU A 128 -13.54 13.35 -39.78
N ALA A 129 -14.12 14.39 -39.15
CA ALA A 129 -15.23 15.13 -39.74
C ALA A 129 -14.83 15.87 -41.02
N GLU A 130 -13.66 16.54 -41.04
CA GLU A 130 -13.11 17.19 -42.22
C GLU A 130 -12.87 16.18 -43.36
N LEU A 131 -12.37 14.98 -43.04
CA LEU A 131 -12.12 13.92 -44.01
C LEU A 131 -13.41 13.38 -44.62
N ASN A 132 -14.45 13.16 -43.82
CA ASN A 132 -15.76 12.74 -44.33
C ASN A 132 -16.35 13.78 -45.29
N VAL A 133 -16.27 15.08 -44.93
CA VAL A 133 -16.74 16.16 -45.81
C VAL A 133 -15.94 16.22 -47.12
N ALA A 134 -14.63 15.95 -47.08
CA ALA A 134 -13.80 15.90 -48.28
C ALA A 134 -14.19 14.72 -49.18
N GLN A 135 -14.45 13.54 -48.60
CA GLN A 135 -14.91 12.35 -49.32
C GLN A 135 -16.27 12.56 -49.98
N ASP A 136 -17.23 13.19 -49.30
CA ASP A 136 -18.54 13.52 -49.87
C ASP A 136 -18.40 14.48 -51.07
N LYS A 137 -17.51 15.48 -50.98
CA LYS A 137 -17.22 16.40 -52.09
C LYS A 137 -16.56 15.69 -53.26
N GLU A 138 -15.64 14.77 -52.99
CA GLU A 138 -14.97 13.97 -54.03
C GLU A 138 -15.99 13.07 -54.76
N ALA A 139 -16.88 12.42 -54.01
CA ALA A 139 -17.96 11.61 -54.59
C ALA A 139 -18.88 12.46 -55.48
N ALA A 140 -19.32 13.62 -55.00
CA ALA A 140 -20.16 14.54 -55.78
C ALA A 140 -19.45 15.08 -57.04
N ALA A 141 -18.14 15.35 -56.96
CA ALA A 141 -17.36 15.76 -58.11
C ALA A 141 -17.20 14.64 -59.15
N ALA A 142 -17.02 13.39 -58.69
CA ALA A 142 -16.96 12.22 -59.57
C ALA A 142 -18.29 11.99 -60.30
N GLU A 143 -19.43 12.14 -59.62
CA GLU A 143 -20.75 12.08 -60.26
C GLU A 143 -20.91 13.17 -61.33
N ARG A 144 -20.50 14.40 -61.03
CA ARG A 144 -20.56 15.52 -61.99
C ARG A 144 -19.66 15.31 -63.20
N LEU A 145 -18.48 14.72 -63.01
CA LEU A 145 -17.61 14.36 -64.12
C LEU A 145 -18.27 13.30 -65.01
N ALA A 146 -18.88 12.28 -64.43
CA ALA A 146 -19.59 11.25 -65.19
C ALA A 146 -20.79 11.83 -65.98
N GLU A 147 -21.55 12.75 -65.38
CA GLU A 147 -22.63 13.49 -66.07
C GLU A 147 -22.09 14.28 -67.28
N LEU A 148 -21.03 15.06 -67.08
CA LEU A 148 -20.42 15.86 -68.14
C LEU A 148 -19.82 15.00 -69.27
N GLU A 149 -19.22 13.86 -68.94
CA GLU A 149 -18.74 12.90 -69.93
C GLU A 149 -19.90 12.31 -70.76
N ALA A 150 -21.04 12.00 -70.12
CA ALA A 150 -22.24 11.57 -70.80
C ALA A 150 -22.82 12.67 -71.72
N GLU A 151 -22.85 13.93 -71.27
CA GLU A 151 -23.29 15.07 -72.11
C GLU A 151 -22.36 15.28 -73.32
N LEU A 152 -21.04 15.21 -73.12
CA LEU A 152 -20.07 15.36 -74.20
C LEU A 152 -20.16 14.24 -75.23
N THR A 153 -20.40 13.00 -74.79
CA THR A 153 -20.59 11.87 -75.72
C THR A 153 -21.88 12.03 -76.51
N ALA A 154 -22.98 12.47 -75.88
CA ALA A 154 -24.24 12.75 -76.56
C ALA A 154 -24.09 13.88 -77.61
N LEU A 155 -23.40 14.98 -77.26
CA LEU A 155 -23.11 16.09 -78.19
C LEU A 155 -22.28 15.65 -79.39
N LYS A 156 -21.28 14.78 -79.18
CA LYS A 156 -20.46 14.23 -80.27
C LYS A 156 -21.22 13.26 -81.17
N ALA A 157 -22.21 12.56 -80.64
CA ALA A 157 -23.06 11.64 -81.38
C ALA A 157 -24.20 12.34 -82.14
N ALA A 158 -24.47 13.63 -81.85
CA ALA A 158 -25.49 14.39 -82.55
C ALA A 158 -25.09 14.59 -84.03
N PRO A 159 -25.97 14.26 -84.99
CA PRO A 159 -25.67 14.40 -86.40
C PRO A 159 -25.48 15.88 -86.75
N THR A 160 -24.40 16.20 -87.45
CA THR A 160 -24.23 17.52 -88.06
C THR A 160 -25.44 17.81 -88.97
N PRO A 161 -26.09 18.98 -88.84
CA PRO A 161 -27.20 19.32 -89.73
C PRO A 161 -26.68 19.29 -91.17
N ALA A 162 -27.31 18.46 -92.00
CA ALA A 162 -27.00 18.38 -93.42
C ALA A 162 -27.07 19.79 -94.03
N PRO A 163 -26.10 20.21 -94.87
CA PRO A 163 -26.14 21.51 -95.49
C PRO A 163 -27.46 21.65 -96.23
N ALA A 164 -28.21 22.72 -95.92
CA ALA A 164 -29.47 23.02 -96.58
C ALA A 164 -29.22 23.07 -98.09
N SER A 165 -29.68 22.05 -98.80
CA SER A 165 -29.66 22.04 -100.25
C SER A 165 -30.74 23.02 -100.72
N ASP A 166 -30.36 24.27 -100.95
CA ASP A 166 -31.14 25.23 -101.73
C ASP A 166 -31.23 24.74 -103.18
N GLY A 167 -32.16 23.80 -103.39
CA GLY A 167 -32.49 23.24 -104.68
C GLY A 167 -33.86 23.73 -105.12
N LYS A 168 -33.90 24.84 -105.87
CA LYS A 168 -34.88 25.03 -106.95
C LYS A 168 -34.38 26.08 -107.96
N ALA A 169 -33.52 25.61 -108.85
CA ALA A 169 -33.57 26.04 -110.24
C ALA A 169 -34.88 25.54 -110.86
N LYS A 170 -35.69 26.44 -111.40
CA LYS A 170 -36.67 26.13 -112.43
C LYS A 170 -36.69 27.27 -113.45
N ALA A 171 -36.29 26.89 -114.67
CA ALA A 171 -36.60 27.38 -116.01
C ALA A 171 -37.00 28.86 -116.17
#